data_AF-T1BKV0-F1
#
_entry.id   AF-T1BKV0-F1
#
_cell.length_a   1.000
_cell.length_b   1.000
_cell.length_c   1.000
_cell.angle_alpha   90.00
_cell.angle_beta   90.00
_cell.angle_gamma   90.00
#
_symmetry.space_group_name_H-M   'P 1'
#
loop_
_entity.id
_entity.type
_entity.pdbx_description
1 polymer ?
#
loop_
_entity_poly.entity_id
_entity_poly.type
_entity_poly.pdbx_seq_one_letter_code
_entity_poly.pdbx_strand_id
1 'polypeptide(L)'
;LILLLGSNEQFIDGFWAAILGGIIPVPVAGGISQEHRQKLLRIARRLGEPFIYTERRALERIEASAAESGQGETAERLRRRALLVDDVTEIERAGTVHAARPEDVAFIQFSSGSTREPRGWS
;
A
#
# COMPACT_ATOMS: atom_id res chain seq x y z
N LEU A 1 3.81 -3.23 -2.72
CA LEU A 1 2.78 -2.20 -3.01
C LEU A 1 1.83 -2.11 -1.83
N ILE A 2 1.73 -0.97 -1.15
CA ILE A 2 0.71 -0.78 -0.12
C ILE A 2 -0.66 -0.61 -0.80
N LEU A 3 -1.67 -1.35 -0.35
CA LEU A 3 -3.05 -1.19 -0.80
C LEU A 3 -3.85 -0.53 0.34
N LEU A 4 -4.34 0.68 0.09
CA LEU A 4 -5.15 1.44 1.04
C LEU A 4 -6.36 2.04 0.32
N LEU A 5 -7.48 1.34 0.36
CA LEU A 5 -8.69 1.72 -0.38
C LEU A 5 -9.91 1.65 0.54
N GLY A 6 -10.85 2.56 0.35
CA GLY A 6 -12.13 2.56 1.06
C GLY A 6 -13.16 1.65 0.39
N SER A 7 -13.08 1.50 -0.94
CA SER A 7 -13.94 0.60 -1.71
C SER A 7 -13.40 -0.82 -1.75
N ASN A 8 -14.25 -1.80 -1.41
CA ASN A 8 -13.91 -3.22 -1.50
C ASN A 8 -13.67 -3.67 -2.95
N GLU A 9 -14.42 -3.12 -3.91
CA GLU A 9 -14.27 -3.46 -5.33
C GLU A 9 -12.88 -3.06 -5.83
N GLN A 10 -12.52 -1.79 -5.66
CA GLN A 10 -11.19 -1.28 -6.03
C GLN A 10 -10.07 -2.00 -5.29
N PHE A 11 -10.31 -2.40 -4.03
CA PHE A 11 -9.36 -3.18 -3.26
C PHE A 11 -9.12 -4.56 -3.86
N ILE A 12 -10.20 -5.28 -4.20
CA ILE A 12 -10.12 -6.61 -4.82
C ILE A 12 -9.41 -6.51 -6.16
N ASP A 13 -9.73 -5.50 -6.97
CA ASP A 13 -9.10 -5.27 -8.28
C ASP A 13 -7.60 -5.02 -8.13
N GLY A 14 -7.22 -4.08 -7.25
CA GLY A 14 -5.81 -3.76 -7.00
C GLY A 14 -5.03 -4.92 -6.39
N PHE A 15 -5.67 -5.74 -5.54
CA PHE A 15 -5.06 -6.91 -4.94
C PHE A 15 -4.73 -7.98 -5.98
N TRP A 16 -5.70 -8.33 -6.85
CA TRP A 16 -5.47 -9.32 -7.89
C TRP A 16 -4.56 -8.81 -9.00
N ALA A 17 -4.67 -7.54 -9.39
CA ALA A 17 -3.75 -6.93 -10.33
C ALA A 17 -2.29 -7.01 -9.84
N ALA A 18 -2.06 -6.79 -8.54
CA ALA A 18 -0.74 -6.92 -7.95
C ALA A 18 -0.23 -8.37 -8.03
N ILE A 19 -1.03 -9.35 -7.58
CA ILE A 19 -0.64 -10.77 -7.61
C ILE A 19 -0.37 -11.24 -9.04
N LEU A 20 -1.28 -10.97 -9.97
CA LEU A 20 -1.14 -11.36 -11.37
C LEU A 20 0.06 -10.69 -12.03
N GLY A 21 0.42 -9.48 -11.60
CA GLY A 21 1.61 -8.76 -12.08
C GLY A 21 2.91 -9.13 -11.37
N GLY A 22 2.89 -10.06 -10.40
CA GLY A 22 4.09 -10.42 -9.60
C GLY A 22 4.53 -9.32 -8.62
N ILE A 23 3.63 -8.38 -8.30
CA ILE A 23 3.86 -7.32 -7.32
C ILE A 23 3.35 -7.81 -5.98
N ILE A 24 4.20 -7.80 -4.95
CA ILE A 24 3.81 -8.19 -3.59
C ILE A 24 2.91 -7.09 -2.98
N PRO A 25 1.59 -7.31 -2.80
CA PRO A 25 0.73 -6.36 -2.14
C PRO A 25 0.89 -6.42 -0.62
N VAL A 26 0.65 -5.28 0.01
CA VAL A 26 0.63 -5.09 1.46
C VAL A 26 -0.72 -4.46 1.81
N PRO A 27 -1.77 -5.28 2.03
CA PRO A 27 -3.08 -4.80 2.41
C PRO A 27 -3.03 -4.07 3.74
N VAL A 28 -3.51 -2.82 3.76
CA VAL A 28 -3.67 -2.05 4.98
C VAL A 28 -5.12 -1.62 5.07
N ALA A 29 -5.77 -1.93 6.21
CA ALA A 29 -7.15 -1.56 6.42
C ALA A 29 -7.32 -0.03 6.31
N GLY A 30 -8.25 0.40 5.44
CA GLY A 30 -8.71 1.77 5.35
C GLY A 30 -9.41 2.16 6.64
N GLY A 31 -8.80 3.05 7.42
CA GLY A 31 -9.32 3.47 8.71
C GLY A 31 -9.37 4.99 8.84
N ILE A 32 -10.46 5.51 9.40
CA ILE A 32 -10.64 6.94 9.65
C ILE A 32 -9.91 7.44 10.91
N SER A 33 -9.41 6.53 11.76
CA SER A 33 -8.72 6.92 13.00
C SER A 33 -7.28 7.38 12.74
N GLN A 34 -6.78 8.26 13.62
CA GLN A 34 -5.38 8.67 13.62
C GLN A 34 -4.45 7.47 13.83
N GLU A 35 -4.85 6.50 14.65
CA GLU A 35 -4.05 5.28 14.91
C GLU A 35 -3.81 4.47 13.63
N HIS A 36 -4.83 4.31 12.78
CA HIS A 36 -4.67 3.61 11.50
C HIS A 36 -3.67 4.32 10.58
N ARG A 37 -3.71 5.66 10.53
CA ARG A 37 -2.76 6.48 9.75
C ARG A 37 -1.34 6.37 10.29
N GLN A 38 -1.16 6.42 11.61
CA GLN A 38 0.16 6.21 12.23
C GLN A 38 0.68 4.79 11.95
N LYS A 39 -0.18 3.77 12.02
CA LYS A 39 0.20 2.40 11.66
C LYS A 39 0.68 2.32 10.21
N LEU A 40 -0.02 2.95 9.28
CA LEU A 40 0.37 3.01 7.87
C LEU A 40 1.75 3.66 7.70
N LEU A 41 1.99 4.82 8.31
CA LEU A 41 3.28 5.51 8.19
C LEU A 41 4.43 4.66 8.77
N ARG A 42 4.21 3.94 9.88
CA ARG A 42 5.20 2.98 10.40
C ARG A 42 5.49 1.85 9.43
N ILE A 43 4.46 1.29 8.79
CA ILE A 43 4.62 0.27 7.75
C ILE A 43 5.43 0.84 6.58
N ALA A 44 5.07 2.05 6.12
CA ALA A 44 5.76 2.70 5.01
C ALA A 44 7.26 2.89 5.28
N ARG A 45 7.63 3.40 6.46
CA ARG A 45 9.04 3.52 6.86
C ARG A 45 9.76 2.18 6.90
N ARG A 46 9.10 1.14 7.40
CA ARG A 46 9.68 -0.21 7.49
C ARG A 46 9.91 -0.84 6.11
N LEU A 47 9.08 -0.50 5.13
CA LEU A 47 9.25 -0.89 3.74
C LEU A 47 10.25 0.02 2.98
N GLY A 48 10.75 1.09 3.63
CA GLY A 48 11.69 2.05 3.06
C GLY A 48 11.02 3.02 2.09
N GLU A 49 10.84 2.58 0.84
CA GLU A 49 10.22 3.37 -0.23
C GLU A 49 9.16 2.57 -0.98
N PRO A 50 8.03 2.23 -0.35
CA PRO A 50 6.97 1.51 -1.02
C PRO A 50 6.20 2.42 -2.00
N PHE A 51 5.65 1.83 -3.06
CA PHE A 51 4.49 2.40 -3.75
C PHE A 51 3.23 2.24 -2.89
N ILE A 52 2.29 3.18 -3.02
CA ILE A 52 0.96 3.10 -2.41
C ILE A 52 -0.12 3.24 -3.49
N TYR A 53 -1.10 2.34 -3.49
CA TYR A 53 -2.31 2.43 -4.30
C TYR A 53 -3.48 2.85 -3.41
N THR A 54 -4.05 4.03 -3.67
CA THR A 54 -5.00 4.70 -2.78
C THR A 54 -5.88 5.73 -3.49
N GLU A 55 -6.89 6.24 -2.81
CA GLU A 55 -7.68 7.41 -3.21
C GLU A 55 -6.96 8.72 -2.83
N ARG A 56 -7.17 9.79 -3.60
CA ARG A 56 -6.62 11.13 -3.36
C ARG A 56 -6.95 11.66 -1.97
N ARG A 57 -8.22 11.52 -1.56
CA ARG A 57 -8.69 11.95 -0.23
C ARG A 57 -8.03 11.19 0.91
N ALA A 58 -7.67 9.92 0.70
CA ALA A 58 -6.98 9.14 1.72
C ALA A 58 -5.51 9.56 1.82
N LEU A 59 -4.85 9.84 0.68
CA LEU A 59 -3.50 10.39 0.64
C LEU A 59 -3.39 11.74 1.38
N GLU A 60 -4.30 12.68 1.09
CA GLU A 60 -4.36 13.98 1.76
C GLU A 60 -4.48 13.85 3.30
N ARG A 61 -5.30 12.91 3.77
CA ARG A 61 -5.45 12.62 5.21
C ARG A 61 -4.18 12.04 5.83
N ILE A 62 -3.40 11.27 5.08
CA ILE A 62 -2.10 10.75 5.55
C ILE A 62 -1.09 11.88 5.67
N GLU A 63 -1.03 12.77 4.68
CA GLU A 63 -0.15 13.94 4.68
C GLU A 63 -0.44 14.86 5.87
N ALA A 64 -1.72 15.16 6.13
CA ALA A 64 -2.14 15.94 7.29
C ALA A 64 -1.70 15.28 8.62
N SER A 65 -1.95 13.97 8.77
CA SER A 65 -1.56 13.24 9.99
C SER A 65 -0.04 13.14 10.16
N ALA A 66 0.72 13.07 9.06
CA ALA A 66 2.17 13.06 9.08
C ALA A 66 2.76 14.42 9.45
N ALA A 67 2.13 15.52 9.03
CA ALA A 67 2.52 16.86 9.46
C ALA A 67 2.37 17.03 10.98
N GLU A 68 1.27 16.53 11.55
CA GLU A 68 1.02 16.57 13.00
C GLU A 68 2.02 15.71 13.81
N SER A 69 2.46 14.57 13.26
CA SER A 69 3.34 13.62 13.97
C SER A 69 4.83 13.74 13.62
N GLY A 70 5.24 14.77 12.87
CA GLY A 70 6.63 14.98 12.46
C GLY A 70 7.16 13.95 11.46
N GLN A 71 6.28 13.30 10.69
CA GLN A 71 6.60 12.26 9.70
C GLN A 71 6.48 12.74 8.25
N GLY A 72 6.56 14.06 8.02
CA GLY A 72 6.38 14.69 6.72
C GLY A 72 7.24 14.09 5.61
N GLU A 73 8.50 13.73 5.89
CA GLU A 73 9.37 13.09 4.89
C GLU A 73 8.84 11.73 4.40
N THR A 74 8.25 10.93 5.31
CA THR A 74 7.64 9.64 4.94
C THR A 74 6.41 9.86 4.06
N ALA A 75 5.59 10.85 4.39
CA ALA A 75 4.41 11.21 3.58
C ALA A 75 4.82 11.72 2.19
N GLU A 76 5.84 12.57 2.10
CA GLU A 76 6.40 13.04 0.83
C GLU A 76 6.92 11.89 -0.04
N ARG A 77 7.64 10.93 0.56
CA ARG A 77 8.10 9.72 -0.15
C ARG A 77 6.91 8.90 -0.69
N LEU A 78 5.86 8.73 0.11
CA LEU A 78 4.64 8.03 -0.31
C LEU A 78 3.93 8.79 -1.43
N ARG A 79 3.77 10.11 -1.31
CA ARG A 79 3.12 10.97 -2.31
C ARG A 79 3.77 10.83 -3.68
N ARG A 80 5.11 10.88 -3.74
CA ARG A 80 5.86 10.72 -5.01
C ARG A 80 5.67 9.35 -5.67
N ARG A 81 5.25 8.35 -4.89
CA ARG A 81 5.07 6.96 -5.33
C ARG A 81 3.62 6.51 -5.14
N ALA A 82 2.69 7.46 -5.16
CA ALA A 82 1.26 7.21 -5.07
C ALA A 82 0.70 6.89 -6.46
N LEU A 83 -0.02 5.78 -6.53
CA LEU A 83 -0.88 5.39 -7.63
C LEU A 83 -2.31 5.72 -7.18
N LEU A 84 -2.92 6.72 -7.81
CA LEU A 84 -4.25 7.17 -7.42
C LEU A 84 -5.30 6.42 -8.23
N VAL A 85 -6.21 5.73 -7.55
CA VAL A 85 -7.33 5.04 -8.20
C VAL A 85 -8.22 6.02 -8.98
N ASP A 86 -8.31 7.27 -8.51
CA ASP A 86 -9.06 8.34 -9.17
C ASP A 86 -8.52 8.66 -10.58
N ASP A 87 -7.24 8.34 -10.84
CA ASP A 87 -6.55 8.63 -12.10
C ASP A 87 -6.49 7.38 -13.02
N VAL A 88 -6.98 6.21 -12.57
CA VAL A 88 -7.04 4.99 -13.38
C VAL A 88 -8.29 5.03 -14.25
N THR A 89 -8.15 5.60 -15.44
CA THR A 89 -9.26 5.76 -16.41
C THR A 89 -9.19 4.81 -17.60
N GLU A 90 -8.03 4.20 -17.88
CA GLU A 90 -7.81 3.32 -19.03
C GLU A 90 -7.53 1.87 -18.59
N ILE A 91 -8.51 1.00 -18.78
CA ILE A 91 -8.42 -0.47 -18.55
C ILE A 91 -8.18 -1.21 -19.90
N GLU A 92 -8.03 -0.48 -21.00
CA GLU A 92 -8.05 -1.06 -22.35
C GLU A 92 -6.80 -1.89 -22.70
N ARG A 93 -5.74 -1.80 -21.89
CA ARG A 93 -4.49 -2.57 -22.10
C ARG A 93 -4.35 -3.68 -21.08
N ALA A 94 -4.30 -4.91 -21.59
CA ALA A 94 -3.98 -6.07 -20.77
C ALA A 94 -2.58 -5.93 -20.16
N GLY A 95 -2.48 -6.16 -18.85
CA GLY A 95 -1.20 -6.26 -18.15
C GLY A 95 -0.42 -7.52 -18.56
N THR A 96 0.86 -7.57 -18.20
CA THR A 96 1.66 -8.79 -18.36
C THR A 96 1.46 -9.68 -17.14
N VAL A 97 1.01 -10.92 -17.37
CA VAL A 97 0.87 -11.91 -16.29
C VAL A 97 2.25 -12.47 -15.91
N HIS A 98 2.55 -12.43 -14.63
CA HIS A 98 3.75 -13.00 -14.04
C HIS A 98 3.59 -14.52 -13.89
N ALA A 99 4.60 -15.28 -14.32
CA ALA A 99 4.66 -16.73 -14.14
C ALA A 99 5.12 -17.06 -12.71
N ALA A 100 4.21 -16.97 -11.75
CA ALA A 100 4.47 -17.19 -10.33
C ALA A 100 4.88 -18.64 -10.02
N ARG A 101 5.72 -18.81 -9.01
CA ARG A 101 6.14 -20.09 -8.44
C ARG A 101 5.56 -20.29 -7.03
N PRO A 102 5.40 -21.54 -6.57
CA PRO A 102 4.88 -21.82 -5.22
C PRO A 102 5.67 -21.16 -4.07
N GLU A 103 6.96 -20.94 -4.28
CA GLU A 103 7.87 -20.30 -3.32
C GLU A 103 7.79 -18.76 -3.30
N ASP A 104 7.10 -18.14 -4.27
CA ASP A 104 7.00 -16.68 -4.34
C ASP A 104 6.09 -16.12 -3.24
N VAL A 105 6.50 -14.99 -2.65
CA VAL A 105 5.70 -14.31 -1.65
C VAL A 105 4.47 -13.70 -2.33
N ALA A 106 3.28 -14.23 -2.04
CA ALA A 106 2.03 -13.74 -2.61
C ALA A 106 1.63 -12.36 -2.06
N PHE A 107 1.74 -12.13 -0.75
CA PHE A 107 1.44 -10.85 -0.10
C PHE A 107 2.02 -10.77 1.31
N ILE A 108 2.10 -9.56 1.87
CA ILE A 108 2.54 -9.32 3.25
C ILE A 108 1.38 -8.74 4.07
N GLN A 109 1.05 -9.37 5.18
CA GLN A 109 0.01 -8.91 6.10
C GLN A 109 0.59 -8.43 7.44
N PHE A 110 0.21 -7.22 7.86
CA PHE A 110 0.60 -6.67 9.16
C PHE A 110 -0.55 -6.75 10.18
N SER A 111 -0.45 -7.68 11.14
CA SER A 111 -1.37 -7.75 12.29
C SER A 111 -1.10 -6.65 13.32
N SER A 112 -2.08 -6.36 14.19
CA SER A 112 -2.00 -5.33 15.24
C SER A 112 -0.85 -5.56 16.23
N GLY A 113 -0.38 -6.80 16.41
CA GLY A 113 0.73 -7.17 17.28
C GLY A 113 2.09 -7.36 16.58
N SER A 114 2.17 -7.20 15.25
CA SER A 114 3.37 -7.51 14.48
C SER A 114 4.27 -6.29 14.27
N THR A 115 4.93 -5.85 15.33
CA THR A 115 6.17 -5.07 15.26
C THR A 115 7.41 -5.98 15.16
N ARG A 116 7.26 -7.31 15.04
CA ARG A 116 8.39 -8.21 14.83
C ARG A 116 8.84 -8.14 13.37
N GLU A 117 10.11 -7.80 13.15
CA GLU A 117 10.82 -7.69 11.86
C GLU A 117 10.48 -8.84 10.89
N PRO A 118 10.40 -8.60 9.56
CA PRO A 118 10.41 -9.69 8.63
C PRO A 118 11.87 -10.10 8.51
N ARG A 119 12.25 -11.27 9.04
CA ARG A 119 13.54 -11.84 8.64
C ARG A 119 13.48 -12.04 7.13
N GLY A 120 14.26 -11.26 6.39
CA GLY A 120 14.49 -11.52 4.97
C GLY A 120 15.19 -12.87 4.86
N TRP A 121 14.67 -13.75 4.01
CA TRP A 121 15.34 -14.99 3.67
C TRP A 121 16.14 -14.73 2.40
N SER A 122 17.42 -15.06 2.46
CA SER A 122 18.39 -15.09 1.36
C SER A 122 18.00 -16.09 0.29
#